data_AF-A0A135LZU2-F1
#
_entry.id   AF-A0A135LZU2-F1
#
_cell.length_a   1.000
_cell.length_b   1.000
_cell.length_c   1.000
_cell.angle_alpha   90.00
_cell.angle_beta   90.00
_cell.angle_gamma   90.00
#
_symmetry.space_group_name_H-M   'P 1'
#
loop_
_entity.id
_entity.type
_entity.pdbx_description
1 polymer ?
#
loop_
_entity_poly.entity_id
_entity_poly.type
_entity_poly.pdbx_seq_one_letter_code
_entity_poly.pdbx_strand_id
1 'polypeptide(L)'
;MNNDGPELIGLGRTGRVMRFGDIAVKTANIWTAPKNSSETAIIGWEQMTKQNIELIKHEGLVYCHLGHVEGVIIPHQVSDTEIQMPYLRQGSLSRYLSAYADSVDNIRRLRWLQEAAHIIRRVHERRVLIVDIATRNFLLDENLALQMCDFTESVIVSDDEGMANFVSEDLVSVKFDIARFGSMIYEVISGCRCEFYVVPEMETDIDDDPESKIFKAWPTDEKLPNVNSVFLGAIIRRCWAEDGFLTMQEVCHALDKADPKL
;
A
#
# COMPACT_ATOMS: atom_id res chain seq x y z
N MET A 1 29.15 -13.88 9.72
CA MET A 1 28.77 -12.50 9.33
C MET A 1 28.82 -12.48 7.82
N ASN A 2 27.66 -12.50 7.14
CA ASN A 2 27.65 -12.42 5.68
C ASN A 2 28.09 -11.01 5.29
N ASN A 3 29.22 -10.93 4.60
CA ASN A 3 29.88 -9.72 4.14
C ASN A 3 29.30 -9.29 2.79
N ASP A 4 27.97 -9.25 2.70
CA ASP A 4 27.29 -8.73 1.53
C ASP A 4 27.31 -7.21 1.66
N GLY A 5 27.96 -6.54 0.71
CA GLY A 5 28.02 -5.07 0.66
C GLY A 5 26.63 -4.44 0.51
N PRO A 6 26.53 -3.10 0.56
CA PRO A 6 25.25 -2.43 0.40
C PRO A 6 24.57 -2.81 -0.92
N GLU A 7 23.31 -3.24 -0.85
CA GLU A 7 22.51 -3.70 -1.99
C GLU A 7 21.28 -2.82 -2.16
N LEU A 8 21.01 -2.31 -3.37
CA LEU A 8 19.75 -1.63 -3.66
C LEU A 8 18.64 -2.67 -3.81
N ILE A 9 17.70 -2.71 -2.86
CA ILE A 9 16.62 -3.70 -2.81
C ILE A 9 15.25 -3.13 -3.18
N GLY A 10 15.11 -1.80 -3.22
CA GLY A 10 13.89 -1.12 -3.66
C GLY A 10 14.19 0.26 -4.21
N LEU A 11 13.56 0.62 -5.32
CA LEU A 11 13.60 1.97 -5.87
C LEU A 11 12.16 2.40 -6.20
N GLY A 12 11.64 3.32 -5.41
CA GLY A 12 10.33 3.93 -5.61
C GLY A 12 10.45 5.29 -6.29
N ARG A 13 9.30 5.95 -6.46
CA ARG A 13 9.22 7.29 -7.05
C ARG A 13 9.97 8.33 -6.20
N THR A 14 9.78 8.29 -4.89
CA THR A 14 10.20 9.33 -3.95
C THR A 14 11.35 8.90 -3.05
N GLY A 15 11.54 7.58 -2.88
CA GLY A 15 12.61 7.02 -2.06
C GLY A 15 13.25 5.77 -2.65
N ARG A 16 14.34 5.35 -2.02
CA ARG A 16 15.07 4.11 -2.30
C ARG A 16 15.30 3.36 -1.00
N VAL A 17 15.45 2.05 -1.11
CA VAL A 17 15.73 1.16 0.02
C VAL A 17 17.02 0.41 -0.25
N MET A 18 18.00 0.63 0.63
CA MET A 18 19.29 -0.05 0.63
C MET A 18 19.33 -1.09 1.74
N ARG A 19 19.90 -2.26 1.47
CA ARG A 19 20.13 -3.30 2.46
C ARG A 19 21.57 -3.24 2.95
N PHE A 20 21.74 -3.31 4.26
CA PHE A 20 23.03 -3.45 4.95
C PHE A 20 22.92 -4.65 5.90
N GLY A 21 23.38 -5.82 5.48
CA GLY A 21 23.26 -7.05 6.27
C GLY A 21 21.80 -7.47 6.50
N ASP A 22 21.32 -7.30 7.73
CA ASP A 22 19.95 -7.57 8.21
C ASP A 22 19.10 -6.30 8.42
N ILE A 23 19.60 -5.14 7.97
CA ILE A 23 18.89 -3.86 8.05
C ILE A 23 18.52 -3.39 6.64
N ALA A 24 17.28 -2.91 6.48
CA ALA A 24 16.81 -2.17 5.32
C ALA A 24 16.71 -0.68 5.68
N VAL A 25 17.33 0.19 4.89
CA VAL A 25 17.39 1.63 5.11
C VAL A 25 16.68 2.34 3.96
N LYS A 26 15.55 2.96 4.25
CA LYS A 26 14.79 3.79 3.31
C LYS A 26 15.29 5.23 3.40
N THR A 27 15.67 5.81 2.26
CA THR A 27 16.11 7.22 2.15
C THR A 27 15.41 7.91 1.00
N ALA A 28 15.29 9.23 1.05
CA ALA A 28 14.79 10.04 -0.06
C ALA A 28 15.65 9.84 -1.33
N ASN A 29 15.00 9.88 -2.49
CA ASN A 29 15.70 10.01 -3.75
C ASN A 29 16.28 11.42 -3.85
N ILE A 30 17.61 11.51 -3.83
CA ILE A 30 18.35 12.77 -3.98
C ILE A 30 18.70 12.93 -5.44
N TRP A 31 18.17 13.97 -6.06
CA TRP A 31 18.39 14.24 -7.47
C TRP A 31 19.26 15.49 -7.66
N THR A 32 20.34 15.35 -8.41
CA THR A 32 21.23 16.46 -8.74
C THR A 32 21.02 16.88 -10.19
N ALA A 33 20.86 18.19 -10.41
CA ALA A 33 20.75 18.73 -11.76
C ALA A 33 22.03 18.46 -12.57
N PRO A 34 21.92 18.05 -13.85
CA PRO A 34 23.05 17.95 -14.76
C PRO A 34 23.86 19.26 -14.83
N LYS A 35 25.18 19.15 -15.08
CA LYS A 35 26.12 20.29 -15.07
C LYS A 35 25.79 21.45 -16.02
N ASN A 36 24.88 21.24 -16.99
CA ASN A 36 24.46 22.24 -17.98
C ASN A 36 22.95 22.56 -17.90
N SER A 37 22.31 22.26 -16.78
CA SER A 37 20.89 22.57 -16.57
C SER A 37 20.66 24.08 -16.50
N SER A 38 19.51 24.52 -17.01
CA SER A 38 19.02 25.88 -16.77
C SER A 38 18.77 26.09 -15.28
N GLU A 39 18.77 27.35 -14.84
CA GLU A 39 18.42 27.73 -13.47
C GLU A 39 17.04 27.20 -13.05
N THR A 40 16.05 27.26 -13.95
CA THR A 40 14.72 26.69 -13.73
C THR A 40 14.74 25.19 -13.50
N ALA A 41 15.55 24.44 -14.25
CA ALA A 41 15.70 23.00 -14.06
C ALA A 41 16.37 22.71 -12.72
N ILE A 42 17.41 23.45 -12.35
CA ILE A 42 18.09 23.31 -11.05
C ILE A 42 17.09 23.47 -9.90
N ILE A 43 16.30 24.55 -9.91
CA ILE A 43 15.25 24.81 -8.91
C ILE A 43 14.25 23.65 -8.84
N GLY A 44 13.83 23.12 -10.01
CA GLY A 44 12.91 21.97 -10.07
C GLY A 44 13.47 20.72 -9.40
N TRP A 45 14.74 20.38 -9.67
CA TRP A 45 15.41 19.24 -9.03
C TRP A 45 15.58 19.42 -7.51
N GLU A 46 15.93 20.63 -7.06
CA GLU A 46 16.02 20.96 -5.64
C GLU A 46 14.66 20.85 -4.95
N GLN A 47 13.59 21.33 -5.58
CA GLN A 47 12.24 21.22 -5.05
C GLN A 47 11.77 19.77 -4.94
N MET A 48 12.03 18.94 -5.97
CA MET A 48 11.70 17.52 -5.93
C MET A 48 12.48 16.77 -4.83
N THR A 49 13.77 17.10 -4.64
CA THR A 49 14.56 16.55 -3.53
C THR A 49 13.97 16.95 -2.17
N LYS A 50 13.58 18.22 -2.00
CA LYS A 50 12.93 18.68 -0.76
C LYS A 50 11.63 17.93 -0.49
N GLN A 51 10.77 17.76 -1.50
CA GLN A 51 9.53 16.99 -1.38
C GLN A 51 9.79 15.54 -0.97
N ASN A 52 10.77 14.87 -1.59
CA ASN A 52 11.15 13.51 -1.24
C ASN A 52 11.63 13.38 0.22
N ILE A 53 12.35 14.39 0.74
CA ILE A 53 12.79 14.42 2.14
C ILE A 53 11.59 14.61 3.08
N GLU A 54 10.66 15.52 2.75
CA GLU A 54 9.45 15.71 3.55
C GLU A 54 8.58 14.45 3.60
N LEU A 55 8.53 13.66 2.52
CA LEU A 55 7.85 12.37 2.49
C LEU A 55 8.49 11.33 3.42
N ILE A 56 9.82 11.30 3.55
CA ILE A 56 10.51 10.43 4.53
C ILE A 56 10.19 10.87 5.97
N LYS A 57 10.20 12.18 6.24
CA LYS A 57 9.82 12.71 7.56
C LYS A 57 8.38 12.34 7.89
N HIS A 58 7.47 12.54 6.95
CA HIS A 58 6.06 12.23 7.08
C HIS A 58 5.83 10.75 7.41
N GLU A 59 6.43 9.84 6.64
CA GLU A 59 6.37 8.41 6.92
C GLU A 59 6.91 8.07 8.33
N GLY A 60 8.01 8.71 8.72
CA GLY A 60 8.54 8.60 10.08
C GLY A 60 7.56 9.06 11.17
N LEU A 61 6.84 10.16 10.94
CA LEU A 61 5.80 10.64 11.83
C LEU A 61 4.63 9.66 11.92
N VAL A 62 4.23 9.03 10.81
CA VAL A 62 3.19 7.99 10.80
C VAL A 62 3.63 6.79 11.65
N TYR A 63 4.87 6.31 11.50
CA TYR A 63 5.40 5.24 12.37
C TYR A 63 5.38 5.62 13.85
N CYS A 64 5.80 6.85 14.19
CA CYS A 64 5.76 7.35 15.57
C CYS A 64 4.33 7.40 16.11
N HIS A 65 3.36 7.85 15.31
CA HIS A 65 1.94 7.92 15.65
C HIS A 65 1.32 6.52 15.85
N LEU A 66 1.65 5.58 14.96
CA LEU A 66 1.21 4.19 15.07
C LEU A 66 1.80 3.48 16.29
N GLY A 67 3.00 3.84 16.74
CA GLY A 67 3.69 3.13 17.81
C GLY A 67 3.79 1.63 17.48
N HIS A 68 3.29 0.77 18.38
CA HIS A 68 3.20 -0.66 18.09
C HIS A 68 1.80 -1.05 17.59
N VAL A 69 1.74 -1.55 16.36
CA VAL A 69 0.58 -2.22 15.76
C VAL A 69 1.03 -3.59 15.27
N GLU A 70 0.38 -4.65 15.72
CA GLU A 70 0.73 -6.01 15.31
C GLU A 70 0.52 -6.18 13.79
N GLY A 71 1.55 -6.73 13.13
CA GLY A 71 1.63 -6.89 11.67
C GLY A 71 2.02 -5.62 10.89
N VAL A 72 2.39 -4.54 11.59
CA VAL A 72 3.15 -3.43 11.02
C VAL A 72 4.62 -3.61 11.40
N ILE A 73 5.52 -3.43 10.44
CA ILE A 73 6.96 -3.52 10.68
C ILE A 73 7.36 -2.46 11.72
N ILE A 74 8.22 -2.84 12.66
CA ILE A 74 8.72 -1.91 13.68
C ILE A 74 10.07 -1.38 13.21
N PRO A 75 10.20 -0.08 12.91
CA PRO A 75 11.50 0.51 12.60
C PRO A 75 12.46 0.37 13.78
N HIS A 76 13.72 0.09 13.50
CA HIS A 76 14.81 0.19 14.48
C HIS A 76 15.12 1.65 14.79
N GLN A 77 15.04 2.51 13.78
CA GLN A 77 15.34 3.95 13.89
C GLN A 77 14.49 4.73 12.89
N VAL A 78 14.01 5.89 13.32
CA VAL A 78 13.33 6.88 12.49
C VAL A 78 14.07 8.20 12.63
N SER A 79 14.30 8.89 11.52
CA SER A 79 14.92 10.21 11.47
C SER A 79 14.40 11.00 10.28
N ASP A 80 14.75 12.28 10.21
CA ASP A 80 14.36 13.16 9.11
C ASP A 80 14.94 12.78 7.74
N THR A 81 15.96 11.92 7.72
CA THR A 81 16.70 11.56 6.50
C THR A 81 16.54 10.10 6.11
N GLU A 82 16.24 9.24 7.08
CA GLU A 82 16.17 7.80 6.87
C GLU A 82 15.27 7.09 7.88
N ILE A 83 14.73 5.97 7.43
CA ILE A 83 14.00 5.00 8.26
C ILE A 83 14.74 3.67 8.15
N GLN A 84 15.19 3.13 9.28
CA GLN A 84 15.86 1.84 9.34
C GLN A 84 14.89 0.78 9.88
N MET A 85 14.75 -0.31 9.16
CA MET A 85 13.82 -1.41 9.44
C MET A 85 14.55 -2.75 9.38
N PRO A 86 14.03 -3.80 10.03
CA PRO A 86 14.56 -5.15 9.83
C PRO A 86 14.39 -5.58 8.37
N TYR A 87 15.42 -6.19 7.80
CA TYR A 87 15.36 -6.77 6.46
C TYR A 87 14.67 -8.15 6.50
N LEU A 88 13.52 -8.26 5.84
CA LEU A 88 12.79 -9.51 5.72
C LEU A 88 13.15 -10.24 4.42
N ARG A 89 13.79 -11.40 4.56
CA ARG A 89 14.40 -12.15 3.45
C ARG A 89 13.42 -12.64 2.40
N GLN A 90 12.18 -12.93 2.79
CA GLN A 90 11.15 -13.39 1.86
C GLN A 90 10.65 -12.26 0.94
N GLY A 91 10.97 -11.01 1.26
CA GLY A 91 10.60 -9.85 0.48
C GLY A 91 9.09 -9.58 0.53
N SER A 92 8.60 -8.85 -0.47
CA SER A 92 7.18 -8.49 -0.55
C SER A 92 6.31 -9.65 -1.01
N LEU A 93 5.04 -9.64 -0.58
CA LEU A 93 4.02 -10.57 -1.02
C LEU A 93 3.89 -10.57 -2.55
N SER A 94 4.00 -9.40 -3.19
CA SER A 94 4.01 -9.29 -4.66
C SER A 94 5.12 -10.12 -5.30
N ARG A 95 6.37 -9.99 -4.80
CA ARG A 95 7.52 -10.76 -5.30
C ARG A 95 7.36 -12.25 -5.02
N TYR A 96 6.84 -12.60 -3.84
CA TYR A 96 6.60 -13.98 -3.46
C TYR A 96 5.56 -14.64 -4.36
N LEU A 97 4.41 -13.98 -4.58
CA LEU A 97 3.37 -14.47 -5.48
C LEU A 97 3.90 -14.62 -6.92
N SER A 98 4.69 -13.65 -7.41
CA SER A 98 5.30 -13.76 -8.74
C SER A 98 6.25 -14.95 -8.88
N ALA A 99 7.03 -15.26 -7.85
CA ALA A 99 7.98 -16.38 -7.87
C ALA A 99 7.32 -17.75 -7.66
N TYR A 100 6.19 -17.81 -6.96
CA TYR A 100 5.61 -19.05 -6.43
C TYR A 100 4.13 -19.24 -6.77
N ALA A 101 3.57 -18.49 -7.73
CA ALA A 101 2.13 -18.44 -8.05
C ALA A 101 1.46 -19.81 -8.14
N ASP A 102 2.09 -20.76 -8.82
CA ASP A 102 1.55 -22.12 -9.06
C ASP A 102 1.56 -23.01 -7.82
N SER A 103 2.34 -22.65 -6.79
CA SER A 103 2.50 -23.43 -5.57
C SER A 103 1.65 -22.94 -4.40
N VAL A 104 1.08 -21.73 -4.51
CA VAL A 104 0.25 -21.14 -3.46
C VAL A 104 -1.22 -21.49 -3.70
N ASP A 105 -1.82 -22.17 -2.74
CA ASP A 105 -3.24 -22.53 -2.76
C ASP A 105 -4.14 -21.40 -2.21
N ASN A 106 -5.46 -21.56 -2.39
CA ASN A 106 -6.43 -20.59 -1.90
C ASN A 106 -6.48 -20.49 -0.37
N ILE A 107 -6.07 -21.55 0.35
CA ILE A 107 -5.97 -21.52 1.81
C ILE A 107 -4.89 -20.51 2.23
N ARG A 108 -3.71 -20.55 1.61
CA ARG A 108 -2.63 -19.61 1.91
C ARG A 108 -2.98 -18.20 1.45
N ARG A 109 -3.54 -18.03 0.25
CA ARG A 109 -4.02 -16.72 -0.24
C ARG A 109 -5.03 -16.10 0.73
N LEU A 110 -6.03 -16.86 1.17
CA LEU A 110 -7.03 -16.39 2.11
C LEU A 110 -6.41 -15.98 3.45
N ARG A 111 -5.46 -16.76 3.99
CA ARG A 111 -4.75 -16.40 5.22
C ARG A 111 -4.03 -15.06 5.12
N TRP A 112 -3.29 -14.82 4.05
CA TRP A 112 -2.64 -13.53 3.84
C TRP A 112 -3.64 -12.38 3.72
N LEU A 113 -4.77 -12.59 3.02
CA LEU A 113 -5.81 -11.57 2.92
C LEU A 113 -6.49 -11.29 4.27
N GLN A 114 -6.71 -12.32 5.10
CA GLN A 114 -7.21 -12.16 6.46
C GLN A 114 -6.21 -11.36 7.32
N GLU A 115 -4.94 -11.74 7.32
CA GLU A 115 -3.87 -11.02 8.02
C GLU A 115 -3.82 -9.54 7.58
N ALA A 116 -3.79 -9.28 6.28
CA ALA A 116 -3.78 -7.93 5.73
C ALA A 116 -5.00 -7.12 6.18
N ALA A 117 -6.21 -7.69 6.10
CA ALA A 117 -7.43 -7.01 6.53
C ALA A 117 -7.38 -6.61 8.01
N HIS A 118 -6.89 -7.52 8.87
CA HIS A 118 -6.74 -7.24 10.30
C HIS A 118 -5.63 -6.23 10.59
N ILE A 119 -4.53 -6.22 9.84
CA ILE A 119 -3.50 -5.17 9.91
C ILE A 119 -4.11 -3.81 9.57
N ILE A 120 -4.78 -3.68 8.42
CA ILE A 120 -5.38 -2.43 7.95
C ILE A 120 -6.43 -1.94 8.97
N ARG A 121 -7.28 -2.82 9.49
CA ARG A 121 -8.26 -2.47 10.54
C ARG A 121 -7.57 -1.84 11.75
N ARG A 122 -6.48 -2.44 12.25
CA ARG A 122 -5.75 -1.92 13.41
C ARG A 122 -5.05 -0.59 13.11
N VAL A 123 -4.59 -0.38 11.88
CA VAL A 123 -4.06 0.92 11.43
C VAL A 123 -5.15 1.99 11.40
N HIS A 124 -6.34 1.66 10.88
CA HIS A 124 -7.52 2.55 10.93
C HIS A 124 -7.93 2.91 12.37
N GLU A 125 -7.84 1.96 13.31
CA GLU A 125 -8.09 2.21 14.75
C GLU A 125 -7.07 3.16 15.38
N ARG A 126 -5.89 3.32 14.77
CA ARG A 126 -4.91 4.36 15.12
C ARG A 126 -5.09 5.64 14.32
N ARG A 127 -6.25 5.82 13.66
CA ARG A 127 -6.60 7.03 12.91
C ARG A 127 -5.65 7.33 11.75
N VAL A 128 -5.16 6.29 11.08
CA VAL A 128 -4.32 6.42 9.89
C VAL A 128 -5.04 5.79 8.70
N LEU A 129 -5.19 6.57 7.63
CA LEU A 129 -5.52 6.07 6.29
C LEU A 129 -4.22 5.66 5.59
N ILE A 130 -4.22 4.51 4.94
CA ILE A 130 -3.00 3.90 4.39
C ILE A 130 -2.72 4.42 2.99
N VAL A 131 -3.78 4.58 2.19
CA VAL A 131 -3.81 5.08 0.80
C VAL A 131 -3.16 4.12 -0.18
N ASP A 132 -1.90 3.74 0.06
CA ASP A 132 -1.17 2.81 -0.80
C ASP A 132 -1.26 1.35 -0.33
N ILE A 133 -2.48 0.81 -0.29
CA ILE A 133 -2.69 -0.63 -0.03
C ILE A 133 -2.39 -1.41 -1.32
N ALA A 134 -1.27 -2.14 -1.31
CA ALA A 134 -0.84 -2.99 -2.41
C ALA A 134 0.04 -4.15 -1.93
N THR A 135 0.08 -5.27 -2.64
CA THR A 135 0.87 -6.46 -2.26
C THR A 135 2.38 -6.19 -2.16
N ARG A 136 2.89 -5.13 -2.79
CA ARG A 136 4.29 -4.72 -2.69
C ARG A 136 4.66 -4.12 -1.31
N ASN A 137 3.68 -3.60 -0.57
CA ASN A 137 3.86 -2.92 0.71
C ASN A 137 3.62 -3.85 1.93
N PHE A 138 3.39 -5.14 1.68
CA PHE A 138 3.36 -6.19 2.70
C PHE A 138 4.55 -7.12 2.49
N LEU A 139 5.44 -7.17 3.47
CA LEU A 139 6.58 -8.09 3.51
C LEU A 139 6.21 -9.39 4.22
N LEU A 140 6.95 -10.45 3.94
CA LEU A 140 6.79 -11.76 4.58
C LEU A 140 7.95 -12.01 5.56
N ASP A 141 7.63 -12.40 6.78
CA ASP A 141 8.62 -12.87 7.77
C ASP A 141 9.08 -14.31 7.50
N GLU A 142 9.91 -14.89 8.37
CA GLU A 142 10.35 -16.29 8.21
C GLU A 142 9.21 -17.33 8.25
N ASN A 143 8.09 -17.00 8.89
CA ASN A 143 6.90 -17.86 9.01
C ASN A 143 5.89 -17.61 7.89
N LEU A 144 6.21 -16.72 6.94
CA LEU A 144 5.32 -16.23 5.89
C LEU A 144 4.09 -15.49 6.43
N ALA A 145 4.22 -14.82 7.57
CA ALA A 145 3.24 -13.88 8.09
C ALA A 145 3.51 -12.47 7.53
N LEU A 146 2.45 -11.67 7.37
CA LEU A 146 2.55 -10.35 6.77
C LEU A 146 3.06 -9.27 7.74
N GLN A 147 3.88 -8.37 7.20
CA GLN A 147 4.38 -7.16 7.85
C GLN A 147 4.21 -5.98 6.89
N MET A 148 3.25 -5.09 7.16
CA MET A 148 3.09 -3.85 6.38
C MET A 148 4.26 -2.90 6.63
N CYS A 149 4.82 -2.30 5.57
CA CYS A 149 6.10 -1.59 5.66
C CYS A 149 6.20 -0.23 4.97
N ASP A 150 5.14 0.27 4.34
CA ASP A 150 5.19 1.54 3.62
C ASP A 150 4.01 2.43 4.00
N PHE A 151 4.31 3.63 4.50
CA PHE A 151 3.33 4.64 4.90
C PHE A 151 3.64 6.01 4.27
N THR A 152 4.39 6.04 3.16
CA THR A 152 4.76 7.31 2.50
C THR A 152 3.55 8.16 2.10
N GLU A 153 2.48 7.54 1.64
CA GLU A 153 1.25 8.23 1.17
C GLU A 153 0.14 8.27 2.24
N SER A 154 0.41 7.77 3.45
CA SER A 154 -0.61 7.63 4.50
C SER A 154 -1.04 8.97 5.07
N VAL A 155 -2.26 9.06 5.61
CA VAL A 155 -2.81 10.29 6.19
C VAL A 155 -3.19 10.04 7.64
N ILE A 156 -2.67 10.86 8.56
CA ILE A 156 -3.10 10.88 9.96
C ILE A 156 -4.35 11.75 10.07
N VAL A 157 -5.45 11.18 10.57
CA VAL A 157 -6.73 11.88 10.74
C VAL A 157 -6.77 12.49 12.14
N SER A 158 -6.98 13.81 12.23
CA SER A 158 -6.93 14.55 13.49
C SER A 158 -8.04 14.13 14.46
N ASP A 159 -7.79 14.15 15.76
CA ASP A 159 -8.71 13.63 16.80
C ASP A 159 -10.09 14.31 16.81
N ASP A 160 -10.19 15.55 16.32
CA ASP A 160 -11.43 16.32 16.20
C ASP A 160 -12.31 15.90 15.01
N GLU A 161 -11.79 15.07 14.11
CA GLU A 161 -12.50 14.57 12.95
C GLU A 161 -13.04 13.14 13.17
N GLY A 162 -14.19 12.84 12.59
CA GLY A 162 -14.75 11.48 12.63
C GLY A 162 -14.10 10.59 11.57
N MET A 163 -13.24 9.64 11.95
CA MET A 163 -12.54 8.72 11.02
C MET A 163 -13.46 8.10 9.96
N ALA A 164 -14.66 7.65 10.35
CA ALA A 164 -15.60 7.01 9.43
C ALA A 164 -16.19 7.95 8.35
N ASN A 165 -16.20 9.26 8.60
CA ASN A 165 -16.77 10.27 7.70
C ASN A 165 -15.69 11.21 7.13
N PHE A 166 -14.43 11.00 7.47
CA PHE A 166 -13.32 11.84 7.02
C PHE A 166 -13.04 11.57 5.54
N VAL A 167 -12.88 12.67 4.80
CA VAL A 167 -12.46 12.68 3.39
C VAL A 167 -11.41 13.78 3.28
N SER A 168 -10.19 13.43 2.84
CA SER A 168 -9.12 14.41 2.65
C SER A 168 -9.40 15.32 1.45
N GLU A 169 -8.59 16.36 1.28
CA GLU A 169 -8.63 17.22 0.08
C GLU A 169 -8.37 16.41 -1.20
N ASP A 170 -7.53 15.38 -1.13
CA ASP A 170 -7.24 14.44 -2.21
C ASP A 170 -8.29 13.30 -2.32
N LEU A 171 -9.45 13.45 -1.68
CA LEU A 171 -10.58 12.52 -1.69
C LEU A 171 -10.27 11.12 -1.16
N VAL A 172 -9.25 11.01 -0.32
CA VAL A 172 -8.89 9.78 0.37
C VAL A 172 -9.77 9.63 1.60
N SER A 173 -10.28 8.42 1.82
CA SER A 173 -11.14 8.06 2.95
C SER A 173 -10.97 6.60 3.34
N VAL A 174 -11.64 6.16 4.41
CA VAL A 174 -11.74 4.72 4.75
C VAL A 174 -12.30 3.92 3.56
N LYS A 175 -13.24 4.50 2.80
CA LYS A 175 -13.81 3.86 1.63
C LYS A 175 -12.79 3.68 0.50
N PHE A 176 -11.91 4.65 0.32
CA PHE A 176 -10.79 4.56 -0.62
C PHE A 176 -9.86 3.40 -0.26
N ASP A 177 -9.44 3.29 1.01
CA ASP A 177 -8.62 2.18 1.49
C ASP A 177 -9.29 0.80 1.28
N ILE A 178 -10.59 0.70 1.57
CA ILE A 178 -11.37 -0.52 1.34
C ILE A 178 -11.35 -0.90 -0.16
N ALA A 179 -11.52 0.07 -1.06
CA ALA A 179 -11.48 -0.17 -2.50
C ALA A 179 -10.09 -0.63 -2.96
N ARG A 180 -9.02 0.01 -2.47
CA ARG A 180 -7.63 -0.41 -2.70
C ARG A 180 -7.37 -1.83 -2.19
N PHE A 181 -7.93 -2.17 -1.02
CA PHE A 181 -7.85 -3.53 -0.51
C PHE A 181 -8.65 -4.54 -1.36
N GLY A 182 -9.81 -4.14 -1.91
CA GLY A 182 -10.53 -4.92 -2.93
C GLY A 182 -9.65 -5.24 -4.16
N SER A 183 -8.90 -4.25 -4.64
CA SER A 183 -7.93 -4.42 -5.73
C SER A 183 -6.77 -5.35 -5.35
N MET A 184 -6.28 -5.28 -4.11
CA MET A 184 -5.29 -6.22 -3.59
C MET A 184 -5.84 -7.65 -3.51
N ILE A 185 -7.08 -7.85 -3.05
CA ILE A 185 -7.72 -9.19 -3.06
C ILE A 185 -7.78 -9.71 -4.50
N TYR A 186 -8.20 -8.89 -5.46
CA TYR A 186 -8.24 -9.26 -6.86
C TYR A 186 -6.87 -9.66 -7.41
N GLU A 187 -5.80 -8.91 -7.11
CA GLU A 187 -4.42 -9.25 -7.50
C GLU A 187 -4.00 -10.61 -6.92
N VAL A 188 -4.19 -10.82 -5.63
CA VAL A 188 -3.75 -12.05 -4.94
C VAL A 188 -4.47 -13.29 -5.48
N ILE A 189 -5.76 -13.19 -5.79
CA ILE A 189 -6.57 -14.33 -6.24
C ILE A 189 -6.42 -14.59 -7.74
N SER A 190 -6.52 -13.54 -8.57
CA SER A 190 -6.57 -13.70 -10.02
C SER A 190 -5.18 -13.69 -10.68
N GLY A 191 -4.18 -13.11 -10.01
CA GLY A 191 -2.89 -12.78 -10.62
C GLY A 191 -2.93 -11.55 -11.54
N CYS A 192 -4.10 -10.94 -11.73
CA CYS A 192 -4.29 -9.74 -12.54
C CYS A 192 -4.43 -8.50 -11.66
N ARG A 193 -3.92 -7.36 -12.13
CA ARG A 193 -4.06 -6.07 -11.43
C ARG A 193 -5.26 -5.30 -11.93
N CYS A 194 -5.93 -4.61 -11.02
CA CYS A 194 -6.94 -3.61 -11.33
C CYS A 194 -7.02 -2.63 -10.18
N GLU A 195 -6.40 -1.49 -10.35
CA GLU A 195 -6.46 -0.34 -9.47
C GLU A 195 -7.35 0.72 -10.11
N PHE A 196 -8.03 1.51 -9.29
CA PHE A 196 -8.70 2.71 -9.78
C PHE A 196 -8.61 3.86 -8.79
N TYR A 197 -8.69 5.07 -9.33
CA TYR A 197 -8.68 6.33 -8.60
C TYR A 197 -9.91 7.15 -9.01
N VAL A 198 -10.45 7.93 -8.08
CA VAL A 198 -11.57 8.83 -8.35
C VAL A 198 -11.05 10.26 -8.29
N VAL A 199 -11.12 10.98 -9.42
CA VAL A 199 -10.62 12.35 -9.58
C VAL A 199 -11.73 13.19 -10.24
N PRO A 200 -12.62 13.82 -9.44
CA PRO A 200 -13.77 14.57 -9.92
C PRO A 200 -13.44 15.78 -10.81
N GLU A 201 -12.22 16.30 -10.71
CA GLU A 201 -11.71 17.41 -11.51
C GLU A 201 -11.49 17.03 -12.98
N MET A 202 -11.44 15.73 -13.29
CA MET A 202 -11.23 15.24 -14.65
C MET A 202 -12.47 15.45 -15.53
N GLU A 203 -12.25 15.73 -16.80
CA GLU A 203 -13.35 15.89 -17.77
C GLU A 203 -14.00 14.55 -18.13
N THR A 204 -13.17 13.52 -18.33
CA THR A 204 -13.58 12.16 -18.72
C THR A 204 -12.77 11.11 -17.96
N ASP A 205 -13.29 9.89 -17.95
CA ASP A 205 -12.54 8.73 -17.45
C ASP A 205 -11.30 8.46 -18.32
N ILE A 206 -10.25 7.93 -17.72
CA ILE A 206 -9.03 7.45 -18.35
C ILE A 206 -8.91 5.96 -18.05
N ASP A 207 -9.06 5.13 -19.09
CA ASP A 207 -9.09 3.67 -19.00
C ASP A 207 -8.18 2.99 -20.06
N ASP A 208 -7.16 3.72 -20.53
CA ASP A 208 -6.17 3.23 -21.49
C ASP A 208 -5.18 2.23 -20.86
N ASP A 209 -4.94 2.35 -19.56
CA ASP A 209 -4.18 1.37 -18.78
C ASP A 209 -5.13 0.28 -18.20
N PRO A 210 -4.94 -1.01 -18.59
CA PRO A 210 -5.75 -2.10 -18.09
C PRO A 210 -5.56 -2.37 -16.59
N GLU A 211 -4.41 -2.00 -16.01
CA GLU A 211 -4.07 -2.23 -14.61
C GLU A 211 -4.44 -1.06 -13.69
N SER A 212 -4.50 0.17 -14.20
CA SER A 212 -4.75 1.39 -13.42
C SER A 212 -5.68 2.36 -14.13
N LYS A 213 -6.88 2.55 -13.59
CA LYS A 213 -7.91 3.42 -14.20
C LYS A 213 -8.14 4.69 -13.38
N ILE A 214 -8.50 5.79 -14.04
CA ILE A 214 -8.91 7.02 -13.37
C ILE A 214 -10.34 7.32 -13.79
N PHE A 215 -11.23 7.42 -12.81
CA PHE A 215 -12.64 7.73 -13.05
C PHE A 215 -12.98 9.11 -12.51
N LYS A 216 -13.86 9.82 -13.20
CA LYS A 216 -14.40 11.10 -12.72
C LYS A 216 -15.29 10.93 -11.49
N ALA A 217 -16.05 9.85 -11.45
CA ALA A 217 -16.92 9.50 -10.34
C ALA A 217 -16.64 8.06 -9.93
N TRP A 218 -17.15 7.66 -8.77
CA TRP A 218 -16.99 6.28 -8.32
C TRP A 218 -17.49 5.30 -9.40
N PRO A 219 -16.68 4.33 -9.84
CA PRO A 219 -17.03 3.47 -10.95
C PRO A 219 -18.17 2.52 -10.59
N THR A 220 -19.04 2.26 -11.57
CA THR A 220 -20.04 1.19 -11.47
C THR A 220 -19.41 -0.17 -11.76
N ASP A 221 -20.07 -1.24 -11.33
CA ASP A 221 -19.61 -2.62 -11.50
C ASP A 221 -19.25 -2.95 -12.96
N GLU A 222 -19.94 -2.35 -13.95
CA GLU A 222 -19.70 -2.62 -15.38
C GLU A 222 -18.36 -2.06 -15.89
N LYS A 223 -17.77 -1.08 -15.19
CA LYS A 223 -16.46 -0.51 -15.53
C LYS A 223 -15.28 -1.30 -14.93
N LEU A 224 -15.58 -2.21 -14.01
CA LEU A 224 -14.62 -3.01 -13.27
C LEU A 224 -14.56 -4.45 -13.79
N PRO A 225 -13.50 -5.20 -13.50
CA PRO A 225 -13.39 -6.60 -13.91
C PRO A 225 -14.55 -7.46 -13.39
N ASN A 226 -15.03 -8.38 -14.23
CA ASN A 226 -16.04 -9.35 -13.82
C ASN A 226 -15.41 -10.40 -12.89
N VAL A 227 -15.85 -10.42 -11.64
CA VAL A 227 -15.34 -11.34 -10.61
C VAL A 227 -16.35 -12.40 -10.19
N ASN A 228 -17.41 -12.64 -10.96
CA ASN A 228 -18.49 -13.58 -10.57
C ASN A 228 -17.99 -15.03 -10.39
N SER A 229 -16.97 -15.43 -11.15
CA SER A 229 -16.35 -16.77 -11.07
C SER A 229 -15.01 -16.76 -10.33
N VAL A 230 -14.64 -15.66 -9.70
CA VAL A 230 -13.37 -15.50 -8.98
C VAL A 230 -13.60 -15.84 -7.51
N PHE A 231 -12.69 -16.61 -6.92
CA PHE A 231 -12.70 -16.88 -5.48
C PHE A 231 -12.68 -15.55 -4.70
N LEU A 232 -13.53 -15.41 -3.68
CA LEU A 232 -13.77 -14.14 -2.97
C LEU A 232 -14.39 -13.00 -3.83
N GLY A 233 -14.86 -13.28 -5.04
CA GLY A 233 -15.42 -12.28 -5.96
C GLY A 233 -16.56 -11.44 -5.39
N ALA A 234 -17.41 -12.02 -4.53
CA ALA A 234 -18.44 -11.26 -3.82
C ALA A 234 -17.87 -10.24 -2.82
N ILE A 235 -16.75 -10.56 -2.17
CA ILE A 235 -16.06 -9.64 -1.24
C ILE A 235 -15.38 -8.53 -2.06
N ILE A 236 -14.70 -8.88 -3.16
CA ILE A 236 -14.08 -7.91 -4.08
C ILE A 236 -15.11 -6.87 -4.54
N ARG A 237 -16.27 -7.31 -5.06
CA ARG A 237 -17.33 -6.38 -5.51
C ARG A 237 -17.81 -5.46 -4.39
N ARG A 238 -18.00 -5.97 -3.18
CA ARG A 238 -18.42 -5.15 -2.05
C ARG A 238 -17.34 -4.18 -1.56
N CYS A 239 -16.06 -4.51 -1.73
CA CYS A 239 -14.99 -3.55 -1.50
C CYS A 239 -15.03 -2.41 -2.53
N TRP A 240 -15.27 -2.74 -3.79
CA TRP A 240 -15.32 -1.78 -4.89
C TRP A 240 -16.61 -0.96 -4.98
N ALA A 241 -17.77 -1.47 -4.59
CA ALA A 241 -19.04 -0.75 -4.68
C ALA A 241 -19.07 0.46 -3.74
N GLU A 242 -19.54 1.63 -4.20
CA GLU A 242 -19.57 2.88 -3.42
C GLU A 242 -20.34 2.71 -2.10
N ASP A 243 -21.49 2.03 -2.16
CA ASP A 243 -22.38 1.70 -1.04
C ASP A 243 -22.08 0.34 -0.40
N GLY A 244 -20.90 -0.23 -0.69
CA GLY A 244 -20.45 -1.53 -0.22
C GLY A 244 -19.98 -1.53 1.24
N PHE A 245 -18.84 -2.18 1.51
CA PHE A 245 -18.27 -2.16 2.87
C PHE A 245 -17.90 -0.73 3.29
N LEU A 246 -18.24 -0.39 4.54
CA LEU A 246 -18.00 0.93 5.14
C LEU A 246 -16.81 0.92 6.09
N THR A 247 -16.45 -0.23 6.65
CA THR A 247 -15.30 -0.36 7.55
C THR A 247 -14.49 -1.61 7.25
N MET A 248 -13.20 -1.59 7.58
CA MET A 248 -12.36 -2.78 7.50
C MET A 248 -12.80 -3.90 8.45
N GLN A 249 -13.56 -3.59 9.51
CA GLN A 249 -14.13 -4.62 10.39
C GLN A 249 -15.16 -5.49 9.66
N GLU A 250 -15.97 -4.91 8.77
CA GLU A 250 -16.91 -5.67 7.95
C GLU A 250 -16.19 -6.55 6.93
N VAL A 251 -15.10 -6.05 6.35
CA VAL A 251 -14.25 -6.81 5.43
C VAL A 251 -13.58 -7.99 6.16
N CYS A 252 -13.01 -7.75 7.35
CA CYS A 252 -12.45 -8.82 8.19
C CYS A 252 -13.50 -9.91 8.44
N HIS A 253 -14.71 -9.51 8.87
CA HIS A 253 -15.79 -10.45 9.14
C HIS A 253 -16.20 -11.29 7.92
N ALA A 254 -16.20 -10.69 6.73
CA ALA A 254 -16.49 -11.39 5.49
C ALA A 254 -15.40 -12.39 5.12
N LEU A 255 -14.12 -12.01 5.26
CA LEU A 255 -12.97 -12.88 4.97
C LEU A 255 -12.84 -14.01 5.99
N ASP A 256 -13.10 -13.77 7.27
CA ASP A 256 -13.03 -14.77 8.34
C ASP A 256 -14.13 -15.86 8.17
N LYS A 257 -15.21 -15.53 7.46
CA LYS A 257 -16.30 -16.45 7.11
C LYS A 257 -16.15 -17.12 5.76
N ALA A 258 -15.15 -16.75 4.96
CA ALA A 258 -14.95 -17.35 3.65
C ALA A 258 -14.46 -18.80 3.78
N ASP A 259 -15.07 -19.72 3.05
CA ASP A 259 -14.60 -21.10 2.97
C ASP A 259 -13.51 -21.20 1.88
N PRO A 260 -12.25 -21.53 2.23
CA PRO A 260 -11.17 -21.63 1.25
C PRO A 260 -11.28 -22.84 0.32
N LYS A 261 -12.29 -23.71 0.50
CA LYS A 261 -12.53 -24.90 -0.33
C LYS A 261 -13.55 -24.67 -1.46
N LEU A 262 -14.15 -23.48 -1.53
CA LEU A 262 -15.02 -23.02 -2.61
C LEU A 262 -14.21 -22.26 -3.67
#